data_AF-A0AAD4PA76-F1
#
_entry.id   AF-A0AAD4PA76-F1
#
_cell.length_a   1.000
_cell.length_b   1.000
_cell.length_c   1.000
_cell.angle_alpha   90.00
_cell.angle_beta   90.00
_cell.angle_gamma   90.00
#
_symmetry.space_group_name_H-M   'P 1'
#
loop_
_entity.id
_entity.type
_entity.pdbx_description
1 polymer ?
#
loop_
_entity_poly.entity_id
_entity_poly.type
_entity_poly.pdbx_seq_one_letter_code
_entity_poly.pdbx_strand_id
1 'polypeptide(L)'
;MPETSSSAELKPMPTNGHRRWQILSIALRCSRAFSQATKIIVENQDAFFNTFLRSPSYIAVDVEPECFSSIDKQRLSKLVREKNSDHLNQFGGIQGLVSQLKTDVDTGIKSDAEAIFLRRQTFGSNTIRIASPKMSRIVLETFKDPIIIVLFLSASLCLGFGIRREGLR
;
A
#
# COMPACT_ATOMS: atom_id res chain seq x y z
N MET A 1 50.12 -36.18 -38.35
CA MET A 1 49.50 -36.26 -37.01
C MET A 1 50.62 -36.20 -35.97
N PRO A 2 50.45 -35.61 -34.77
CA PRO A 2 49.54 -34.51 -34.40
C PRO A 2 50.17 -33.50 -33.36
N GLU A 3 49.43 -32.41 -33.06
CA GLU A 3 49.35 -31.63 -31.77
C GLU A 3 50.54 -30.73 -31.34
N THR A 4 50.50 -29.42 -31.65
CA THR A 4 50.01 -28.30 -30.81
C THR A 4 50.80 -27.98 -29.54
N SER A 5 51.54 -26.87 -29.58
CA SER A 5 51.65 -25.97 -28.42
C SER A 5 51.85 -24.55 -28.93
N SER A 6 50.73 -23.88 -29.26
CA SER A 6 50.71 -22.45 -29.58
C SER A 6 50.66 -21.68 -28.26
N SER A 7 51.82 -21.49 -27.64
CA SER A 7 51.98 -20.63 -26.47
C SER A 7 51.61 -19.19 -26.84
N ALA A 8 50.56 -18.67 -26.21
CA ALA A 8 50.22 -17.26 -26.28
C ALA A 8 51.36 -16.44 -25.67
N GLU A 9 52.06 -15.71 -26.53
CA GLU A 9 53.06 -14.69 -26.20
C GLU A 9 52.56 -13.73 -25.12
N LEU A 10 53.02 -13.94 -23.89
CA LEU A 10 52.83 -12.99 -22.79
C LEU A 10 53.91 -11.90 -22.93
N LYS A 11 53.52 -10.82 -23.61
CA LYS A 11 54.34 -9.62 -23.85
C LYS A 11 55.03 -9.14 -22.55
N PRO A 12 56.35 -8.89 -22.55
CA PRO A 12 57.09 -8.58 -21.32
C PRO A 12 56.66 -7.24 -20.73
N MET A 13 56.40 -7.25 -19.41
CA MET A 13 55.95 -6.11 -18.64
C MET A 13 57.08 -5.10 -18.39
N PRO A 14 56.81 -3.78 -18.49
CA PRO A 14 57.76 -2.77 -18.06
C PRO A 14 57.90 -2.78 -16.54
N THR A 15 59.15 -2.89 -16.11
CA THR A 15 59.66 -2.87 -14.74
C THR A 15 59.40 -1.52 -14.10
N ASN A 16 58.46 -1.45 -13.15
CA ASN A 16 58.40 -0.39 -12.14
C ASN A 16 57.42 -0.81 -11.05
N GLY A 17 57.93 -1.50 -10.02
CA GLY A 17 57.14 -2.00 -8.89
C GLY A 17 56.30 -0.90 -8.25
N HIS A 18 56.84 0.31 -8.13
CA HIS A 18 56.14 1.47 -7.56
C HIS A 18 54.82 1.81 -8.26
N ARG A 19 54.77 1.74 -9.59
CA ARG A 19 53.55 2.04 -10.38
C ARG A 19 52.48 0.96 -10.18
N ARG A 20 52.89 -0.31 -10.05
CA ARG A 20 51.98 -1.43 -9.72
C ARG A 20 51.43 -1.30 -8.29
N TRP A 21 52.28 -0.95 -7.33
CA TRP A 21 51.85 -0.69 -5.95
C TRP A 21 50.90 0.51 -5.86
N GLN A 22 51.12 1.56 -6.64
CA GLN A 22 50.20 2.70 -6.73
C GLN A 22 48.83 2.29 -7.28
N ILE A 23 48.78 1.53 -8.37
CA ILE A 23 47.52 1.04 -8.95
C ILE A 23 46.75 0.15 -7.97
N LEU A 24 47.43 -0.78 -7.30
CA LEU A 24 46.81 -1.62 -6.27
C LEU A 24 46.32 -0.79 -5.08
N SER A 25 47.07 0.22 -4.67
CA SER A 25 46.68 1.12 -3.57
C SER A 25 45.48 2.00 -3.92
N ILE A 26 45.38 2.44 -5.18
CA ILE A 26 44.23 3.21 -5.70
C ILE A 26 43.02 2.29 -5.79
N ALA A 27 43.18 1.08 -6.35
CA ALA A 27 42.11 0.09 -6.43
C ALA A 27 41.57 -0.28 -5.03
N LEU A 28 42.45 -0.46 -4.04
CA LEU A 28 42.06 -0.73 -2.65
C LEU A 28 41.37 0.47 -1.97
N ARG A 29 41.78 1.70 -2.27
CA ARG A 29 41.10 2.90 -1.78
C ARG A 29 39.74 3.09 -2.45
N CYS A 30 39.63 2.85 -3.75
CA CYS A 30 38.39 2.90 -4.49
C CYS A 30 37.39 1.84 -4.00
N SER A 31 37.85 0.63 -3.67
CA SER A 31 36.96 -0.41 -3.12
C SER A 31 36.39 0.00 -1.75
N ARG A 32 37.20 0.62 -0.88
CA ARG A 32 36.74 1.13 0.43
C ARG A 32 35.76 2.29 0.30
N ALA A 33 36.00 3.23 -0.61
CA ALA A 33 35.07 4.35 -0.85
C ALA A 33 33.74 3.85 -1.44
N PHE A 34 33.80 2.93 -2.39
CA PHE A 34 32.61 2.32 -2.99
C PHE A 34 31.82 1.50 -1.98
N SER A 35 32.49 0.71 -1.14
CA SER A 35 31.85 -0.10 -0.09
C SER A 35 31.12 0.75 0.96
N GLN A 36 31.58 1.97 1.24
CA GLN A 36 30.87 2.89 2.13
C GLN A 36 29.64 3.51 1.44
N ALA A 37 29.77 3.91 0.17
CA ALA A 37 28.64 4.44 -0.60
C ALA A 37 27.52 3.40 -0.76
N THR A 38 27.86 2.14 -1.02
CA THR A 38 26.88 1.05 -1.11
C THR A 38 26.22 0.76 0.23
N LYS A 39 26.95 0.86 1.35
CA LYS A 39 26.38 0.67 2.70
C LYS A 39 25.33 1.73 3.03
N ILE A 40 25.60 3.00 2.73
CA ILE A 40 24.66 4.11 2.93
C ILE A 40 23.39 3.92 2.09
N ILE A 41 23.53 3.45 0.85
CA ILE A 41 22.38 3.21 -0.03
C ILE A 41 21.50 2.07 0.52
N VAL A 42 22.10 0.96 0.95
CA VAL A 42 21.38 -0.20 1.51
C VAL A 42 20.68 0.16 2.82
N GLU A 43 21.39 0.82 3.74
CA GLU A 43 20.86 1.21 5.06
C GLU A 43 19.72 2.23 4.96
N ASN A 44 19.82 3.19 4.01
CA ASN A 44 18.76 4.15 3.75
C ASN A 44 17.58 3.52 3.01
N GLN A 45 17.81 2.50 2.16
CA GLN A 45 16.74 1.76 1.50
C GLN A 45 15.82 1.07 2.51
N ASP A 46 16.38 0.37 3.49
CA ASP A 46 15.60 -0.33 4.51
C ASP A 46 14.78 0.64 5.38
N ALA A 47 15.37 1.78 5.77
CA ALA A 47 14.67 2.83 6.51
C ALA A 47 13.52 3.45 5.69
N PHE A 48 13.73 3.65 4.39
CA PHE A 48 12.71 4.15 3.47
C PHE A 48 11.52 3.18 3.34
N PHE A 49 11.78 1.89 3.15
CA PHE A 49 10.71 0.87 3.07
C PHE A 49 9.89 0.79 4.37
N ASN A 50 10.55 0.83 5.54
CA ASN A 50 9.86 0.77 6.83
C ASN A 50 8.98 2.01 7.09
N THR A 51 9.39 3.18 6.62
CA THR A 51 8.59 4.42 6.74
C THR A 51 7.34 4.36 5.88
N PHE A 52 7.42 3.73 4.69
CA PHE A 52 6.30 3.60 3.76
C PHE A 52 5.25 2.55 4.18
N LEU A 53 5.67 1.54 4.96
CA LEU A 53 4.79 0.49 5.48
C LEU A 53 4.01 0.92 6.74
N ARG A 54 4.35 2.06 7.34
CA ARG A 54 3.65 2.61 8.51
C ARG A 54 2.34 3.28 8.07
N SER A 55 1.30 2.47 7.88
CA SER A 55 -0.07 2.96 7.62
C SER A 55 -0.58 3.87 8.75
N PRO A 56 -1.20 5.03 8.43
CA PRO A 56 -1.92 5.83 9.42
C PRO A 56 -3.28 5.18 9.71
N SER A 57 -3.46 4.61 10.90
CA SER A 57 -4.77 4.17 11.40
C SER A 57 -5.47 5.35 12.07
N TYR A 58 -6.15 6.19 11.29
CA TYR A 58 -7.09 7.18 11.84
C TYR A 58 -8.51 6.61 11.83
N ILE A 59 -9.11 6.47 13.01
CA ILE A 59 -10.53 6.18 13.18
C ILE A 59 -11.19 7.50 13.58
N ALA A 60 -12.00 8.06 12.68
CA ALA A 60 -12.93 9.13 13.03
C ALA A 60 -14.10 8.49 13.79
N VAL A 61 -14.30 8.91 15.04
CA VAL A 61 -15.51 8.60 15.80
C VAL A 61 -16.45 9.77 15.60
N ASP A 62 -17.47 9.54 14.78
CA ASP A 62 -18.57 10.48 14.60
C ASP A 62 -19.54 10.30 15.79
N VAL A 63 -19.75 11.36 16.56
CA VAL A 63 -20.70 11.37 17.68
C VAL A 63 -21.93 12.10 17.20
N GLU A 64 -22.97 11.35 16.86
CA GLU A 64 -24.20 11.87 16.27
C GLU A 64 -25.43 11.52 17.12
N PRO A 65 -26.44 12.41 17.22
CA PRO A 65 -27.55 12.28 18.17
C PRO A 65 -28.48 11.10 17.85
N GLU A 66 -28.64 10.21 18.83
CA GLU A 66 -29.41 8.97 18.77
C GLU A 66 -30.93 9.21 18.69
N CYS A 67 -31.51 9.36 17.49
CA CYS A 67 -32.98 9.44 17.33
C CYS A 67 -33.70 8.07 17.43
N PHE A 68 -32.95 6.96 17.37
CA PHE A 68 -33.45 5.62 17.64
C PHE A 68 -32.78 4.99 18.87
N SER A 69 -32.56 5.77 19.93
CA SER A 69 -31.97 5.28 21.19
C SER A 69 -32.72 4.11 21.83
N SER A 70 -34.01 3.92 21.50
CA SER A 70 -34.84 2.82 22.00
C SER A 70 -34.59 1.49 21.29
N ILE A 71 -33.93 1.47 20.13
CA ILE A 71 -33.71 0.24 19.37
C ILE A 71 -32.28 -0.26 19.51
N ASP A 72 -32.15 -1.50 20.01
CA ASP A 72 -30.86 -2.15 20.10
C ASP A 72 -30.45 -2.70 18.73
N LYS A 73 -29.48 -2.02 18.09
CA LYS A 73 -28.94 -2.38 16.77
C LYS A 73 -28.40 -3.81 16.75
N GLN A 74 -27.81 -4.29 17.85
CA GLN A 74 -27.25 -5.64 17.92
C GLN A 74 -28.37 -6.68 17.93
N ARG A 75 -29.40 -6.48 18.76
CA ARG A 75 -30.56 -7.38 18.81
C ARG A 75 -31.33 -7.38 17.48
N LEU A 76 -31.48 -6.22 16.85
CA LEU A 76 -32.11 -6.12 15.53
C LEU A 76 -31.29 -6.86 14.47
N SER A 77 -29.96 -6.72 14.47
CA SER A 77 -29.08 -7.44 13.54
C SER A 77 -29.16 -8.96 13.71
N LYS A 78 -29.24 -9.43 14.97
CA LYS A 78 -29.41 -10.84 15.30
C LYS A 78 -30.75 -11.37 14.78
N LEU A 79 -31.83 -10.63 15.00
CA LEU A 79 -33.16 -10.97 14.48
C LEU A 79 -33.16 -11.10 12.95
N VAL A 80 -32.59 -10.11 12.23
CA VAL A 80 -32.55 -10.12 10.75
C VAL A 80 -31.69 -11.28 10.23
N ARG A 81 -30.60 -11.61 10.92
CA ARG A 81 -29.70 -12.70 10.53
C ARG A 81 -30.27 -14.08 10.78
N GLU A 82 -30.87 -14.29 11.95
CA GLU A 82 -31.37 -15.61 12.40
C GLU A 82 -32.81 -15.87 11.95
N LYS A 83 -33.55 -14.82 11.55
CA LYS A 83 -34.94 -14.87 11.09
C LYS A 83 -35.85 -15.70 12.03
N ASN A 84 -35.62 -15.54 13.34
CA ASN A 84 -36.28 -16.34 14.36
C ASN A 84 -37.49 -15.59 14.96
N SER A 85 -38.65 -16.26 15.00
CA SER A 85 -39.90 -15.76 15.57
C SER A 85 -39.83 -15.49 17.08
N ASP A 86 -39.01 -16.23 17.82
CA ASP A 86 -38.85 -16.03 19.26
C ASP A 86 -38.15 -14.71 19.55
N HIS A 87 -37.15 -14.37 18.72
CA HIS A 87 -36.50 -13.06 18.76
C HIS A 87 -37.46 -11.94 18.37
N LEU A 88 -38.37 -12.17 17.42
CA LEU A 88 -39.40 -11.19 17.05
C LEU A 88 -40.36 -10.91 18.20
N ASN A 89 -40.75 -11.94 18.95
CA ASN A 89 -41.61 -11.80 20.13
C ASN A 89 -40.94 -10.96 21.24
N GLN A 90 -39.61 -11.05 21.39
CA GLN A 90 -38.85 -10.20 22.32
C GLN A 90 -38.93 -8.70 21.96
N PHE A 91 -39.20 -8.37 20.70
CA PHE A 91 -39.44 -7.00 20.24
C PHE A 91 -40.90 -6.55 20.37
N GLY A 92 -41.76 -7.33 21.03
CA GLY A 92 -43.20 -7.07 21.08
C GLY A 92 -43.92 -7.47 19.78
N GLY A 93 -43.34 -8.42 19.04
CA GLY A 93 -43.88 -8.89 17.76
C GLY A 93 -43.70 -7.86 16.65
N ILE A 94 -44.51 -7.99 15.60
CA ILE A 94 -44.45 -7.11 14.42
C ILE A 94 -44.79 -5.66 14.81
N GLN A 95 -45.85 -5.46 15.60
CA GLN A 95 -46.28 -4.10 16.00
C GLN A 95 -45.25 -3.39 16.89
N GLY A 96 -44.63 -4.11 17.83
CA GLY A 96 -43.57 -3.53 18.66
C GLY A 96 -42.34 -3.14 17.83
N LEU A 97 -41.95 -3.99 16.87
CA LEU A 97 -40.85 -3.72 15.96
C LEU A 97 -41.15 -2.51 15.05
N VAL A 98 -42.35 -2.44 14.49
CA VAL A 98 -42.82 -1.32 13.65
C VAL A 98 -42.79 0.00 14.41
N SER A 99 -43.25 0.00 15.67
CA SER A 99 -43.21 1.16 16.56
C SER A 99 -41.76 1.60 16.85
N GLN A 100 -40.87 0.65 17.17
CA GLN A 100 -39.45 0.94 17.42
C GLN A 100 -38.72 1.46 16.19
N LEU A 101 -39.04 0.95 14.99
CA LEU A 101 -38.47 1.43 13.73
C LEU A 101 -39.09 2.76 13.26
N LYS A 102 -40.11 3.27 13.97
CA LYS A 102 -40.94 4.43 13.58
C LYS A 102 -41.42 4.30 12.14
N THR A 103 -41.84 3.10 11.76
CA THR A 103 -42.37 2.77 10.43
C THR A 103 -43.85 2.46 10.54
N ASP A 104 -44.54 2.49 9.41
CA ASP A 104 -45.92 2.04 9.29
C ASP A 104 -45.97 0.71 8.53
N VAL A 105 -46.93 -0.16 8.85
CA VAL A 105 -47.06 -1.47 8.19
C VAL A 105 -47.61 -1.35 6.78
N ASP A 106 -48.53 -0.41 6.56
CA ASP A 106 -49.27 -0.28 5.30
C ASP A 106 -48.59 0.71 4.35
N THR A 107 -48.06 1.80 4.91
CA THR A 107 -47.44 2.92 4.17
C THR A 107 -45.92 2.95 4.26
N GLY A 108 -45.31 2.17 5.16
CA GLY A 108 -43.86 2.05 5.26
C GLY A 108 -43.16 3.24 5.91
N ILE A 109 -42.01 3.64 5.35
CA ILE A 109 -41.22 4.80 5.81
C ILE A 109 -41.68 6.03 5.04
N LYS A 110 -41.90 7.15 5.74
CA LYS A 110 -42.17 8.44 5.10
C LYS A 110 -40.97 8.86 4.23
N SER A 111 -41.22 9.25 2.99
CA SER A 111 -40.20 9.73 2.04
C SER A 111 -39.76 11.17 2.34
N ASP A 112 -39.49 11.47 3.61
CA ASP A 112 -38.95 12.74 4.07
C ASP A 112 -37.41 12.66 4.10
N ALA A 113 -36.74 13.69 3.60
CA ALA A 113 -35.29 13.74 3.49
C ALA A 113 -34.63 13.65 4.87
N GLU A 114 -35.19 14.33 5.87
CA GLU A 114 -34.70 14.32 7.25
C GLU A 114 -34.87 12.95 7.90
N ALA A 115 -36.05 12.33 7.74
CA ALA A 115 -36.30 10.97 8.24
C ALA A 115 -35.35 9.93 7.64
N ILE A 116 -35.05 10.04 6.33
CA ILE A 116 -34.11 9.16 5.64
C ILE A 116 -32.67 9.42 6.09
N PHE A 117 -32.27 10.68 6.24
CA PHE A 117 -30.95 11.08 6.72
C PHE A 117 -30.68 10.50 8.11
N LEU A 118 -31.61 10.68 9.03
CA LEU A 118 -31.52 10.22 10.40
C LEU A 118 -31.47 8.69 10.52
N ARG A 119 -32.21 8.00 9.65
CA ARG A 119 -32.15 6.54 9.55
C ARG A 119 -30.80 6.05 9.03
N ARG A 120 -30.24 6.71 8.01
CA ARG A 120 -28.90 6.40 7.49
C ARG A 120 -27.81 6.66 8.51
N GLN A 121 -27.95 7.72 9.30
CA GLN A 121 -27.06 8.04 10.40
C GLN A 121 -27.11 6.95 11.49
N THR A 122 -28.31 6.49 11.84
CA THR A 122 -28.48 5.56 12.96
C THR A 122 -28.18 4.10 12.58
N PHE A 123 -28.67 3.62 11.43
CA PHE A 123 -28.52 2.23 10.99
C PHE A 123 -27.39 2.03 9.97
N GLY A 124 -26.79 3.11 9.48
CA GLY A 124 -25.84 3.08 8.39
C GLY A 124 -26.50 3.15 7.01
N SER A 125 -25.66 3.45 6.01
CA SER A 125 -26.06 3.38 4.61
C SER A 125 -26.10 1.92 4.16
N ASN A 126 -27.25 1.47 3.62
CA ASN A 126 -27.38 0.16 2.97
C ASN A 126 -26.73 0.16 1.58
N THR A 127 -25.46 0.54 1.53
CA THR A 127 -24.65 0.58 0.33
C THR A 127 -23.49 -0.38 0.53
N ILE A 128 -23.46 -1.43 -0.29
CA ILE A 128 -22.27 -2.28 -0.41
C ILE A 128 -21.18 -1.38 -0.97
N ARG A 129 -20.19 -1.06 -0.13
CA ARG A 129 -19.01 -0.31 -0.56
C ARG A 129 -18.20 -1.24 -1.47
N ILE A 130 -18.47 -1.16 -2.77
CA ILE A 130 -17.55 -1.68 -3.77
C ILE A 130 -16.29 -0.84 -3.58
N ALA A 131 -15.21 -1.49 -3.12
CA ALA A 131 -13.94 -0.81 -2.96
C ALA A 131 -13.54 -0.27 -4.33
N SER A 132 -13.74 1.03 -4.54
CA SER A 132 -13.24 1.71 -5.73
C SER A 132 -11.73 1.46 -5.74
N PRO A 133 -11.18 0.83 -6.79
CA PRO A 133 -9.74 0.68 -6.91
C PRO A 133 -9.17 2.09 -7.00
N LYS A 134 -8.67 2.60 -5.88
CA LYS A 134 -7.91 3.84 -5.85
C LYS A 134 -6.67 3.56 -6.70
N MET A 135 -6.68 4.00 -7.96
CA MET A 135 -5.58 3.79 -8.89
C MET A 135 -4.23 4.21 -8.29
N SER A 136 -4.23 5.28 -7.49
CA SER A 136 -3.05 5.72 -6.74
C SER A 136 -2.57 4.72 -5.69
N ARG A 137 -3.46 3.99 -5.00
CA ARG A 137 -3.04 2.93 -4.08
C ARG A 137 -2.45 1.75 -4.82
N ILE A 138 -3.01 1.39 -5.98
CA ILE A 138 -2.49 0.29 -6.79
C ILE A 138 -1.09 0.65 -7.29
N VAL A 139 -0.93 1.85 -7.86
CA VAL A 139 0.37 2.33 -8.34
C VAL A 139 1.38 2.41 -7.19
N LEU A 140 1.02 3.01 -6.05
CA LEU A 140 1.91 3.08 -4.88
C LEU A 140 2.26 1.71 -4.30
N GLU A 141 1.34 0.75 -4.35
CA GLU A 141 1.60 -0.63 -3.92
C GLU A 141 2.59 -1.32 -4.87
N THR A 142 2.44 -1.13 -6.19
CA THR A 142 3.38 -1.65 -7.20
C THR A 142 4.75 -0.95 -7.10
N PHE A 143 4.81 0.33 -6.77
CA PHE A 143 6.08 1.04 -6.56
C PHE A 143 6.89 0.57 -5.34
N LYS A 144 6.34 -0.26 -4.45
CA LYS A 144 7.10 -0.86 -3.32
C LYS A 144 8.01 -2.00 -3.76
N ASP A 145 7.85 -2.54 -4.96
CA ASP A 145 8.71 -3.64 -5.41
C ASP A 145 10.15 -3.14 -5.61
N PRO A 146 11.14 -3.73 -4.92
CA PRO A 146 12.53 -3.28 -5.02
C PRO A 146 13.08 -3.39 -6.45
N ILE A 147 12.55 -4.32 -7.25
CA ILE A 147 12.87 -4.50 -8.67
C ILE A 147 12.48 -3.25 -9.47
N ILE A 148 11.28 -2.70 -9.25
CA ILE A 148 10.78 -1.52 -9.97
C ILE A 148 11.63 -0.29 -9.63
N ILE A 149 12.06 -0.15 -8.37
CA ILE A 149 12.95 0.93 -7.93
C ILE A 149 14.32 0.84 -8.62
N VAL A 150 14.92 -0.35 -8.67
CA VAL A 150 16.22 -0.56 -9.32
C VAL A 150 16.12 -0.30 -10.84
N LEU A 151 15.04 -0.72 -11.49
CA LEU A 151 14.76 -0.43 -12.91
C LEU A 151 14.57 1.07 -13.16
N PHE A 152 13.88 1.77 -12.27
CA PHE A 152 13.69 3.22 -12.39
C PHE A 152 15.01 3.99 -12.24
N LEU A 153 15.86 3.58 -11.29
CA LEU A 153 17.19 4.15 -11.11
C LEU A 153 18.07 3.88 -12.34
N SER A 154 18.10 2.65 -12.84
CA SER A 154 18.91 2.32 -14.03
C SER A 154 18.43 3.08 -15.27
N ALA A 155 17.12 3.18 -15.49
CA ALA A 155 16.54 3.98 -16.55
C ALA A 155 16.89 5.47 -16.41
N SER A 156 16.83 6.03 -15.20
CA SER A 156 17.18 7.43 -14.93
C SER A 156 18.67 7.71 -15.17
N LEU A 157 19.56 6.79 -14.77
CA LEU A 157 20.98 6.89 -15.05
C LEU A 157 21.26 6.76 -16.56
N CYS A 158 20.63 5.81 -17.24
CA CYS A 158 20.73 5.64 -18.69
C CYS A 158 20.22 6.88 -19.43
N LEU A 159 19.11 7.47 -18.99
CA LEU A 159 18.56 8.68 -19.59
C LEU A 159 19.46 9.88 -19.33
N GLY A 160 19.93 10.07 -18.09
CA GLY A 160 20.84 11.14 -17.72
C GLY A 160 22.18 11.04 -18.46
N PHE A 161 22.73 9.84 -18.61
CA PHE A 161 23.95 9.61 -19.39
C PHE A 161 23.72 9.72 -20.89
N GLY A 162 22.57 9.28 -21.40
CA GLY A 162 22.19 9.41 -22.81
C GLY A 162 22.08 10.88 -23.22
N ILE A 163 21.39 11.68 -22.41
CA ILE A 163 21.29 13.13 -22.61
C ILE A 163 22.67 13.79 -22.55
N ARG A 164 23.55 13.34 -21.65
CA ARG A 164 24.90 13.90 -21.49
C ARG A 164 25.88 13.48 -22.60
N ARG A 165 25.66 12.35 -23.28
CA ARG A 165 26.51 11.87 -24.39
C ARG A 165 26.05 12.36 -25.75
N GLU A 166 24.76 12.36 -26.03
CA GLU A 166 24.22 12.70 -27.37
C GLU A 166 23.70 14.15 -27.48
N GLY A 167 23.57 14.89 -26.37
CA GLY A 167 22.87 16.17 -26.36
C GLY A 167 21.36 15.98 -26.53
N LEU A 168 20.56 16.87 -25.94
CA LEU A 168 19.13 16.92 -26.24
C LEU A 168 18.97 17.19 -27.74
N ARG A 169 18.42 16.23 -28.48
CA ARG A 169 17.84 16.50 -29.79
C ARG A 169 16.47 17.14 -29.62
#